data_AF-R7W5R6-F1
#
_entry.id   AF-R7W5R6-F1
#
_cell.length_a   1.000
_cell.length_b   1.000
_cell.length_c   1.000
_cell.angle_alpha   90.00
_cell.angle_beta   90.00
_cell.angle_gamma   90.00
#
_symmetry.space_group_name_H-M   'P 1'
#
loop_
_entity.id
_entity.type
_entity.pdbx_description
1 polymer ?
#
loop_
_entity_poly.entity_id
_entity_poly.type
_entity_poly.pdbx_seq_one_letter_code
_entity_poly.pdbx_strand_id
1 'polypeptide(L)'
;MSSSSSPSVSHDRIDSMHDRIGKRHSSTLQQLMVWEKKLYKEVKARERLQIHHDKKLAALRDQEYSRKVNVDIQKLKGAWDRARAQLATASEAAHAGSAAISELRDTHLARQALDGVHCAEVLKSIKNFAGATHALYAHQGDELRAARRVAQCTRELDRKSRMLRQVEKSHYDSYAPAGLALWNRGRHWMEHDMRQVHHAHNEVVQRKEEIDACRRKLEGEMKRHAMAIDATRSSAVAGVQRTLPAVFQAMATFSAALATALDAVCRHGSYVQ
;
A
#
# COMPACT_ATOMS: atom_id res chain seq x y z
N MET A 1 -50.44 2.93 -33.57
CA MET A 1 -49.25 3.73 -33.20
C MET A 1 -48.10 2.75 -33.04
N SER A 2 -47.17 2.80 -33.99
CA SER A 2 -46.11 1.81 -34.18
C SER A 2 -45.05 1.91 -33.08
N SER A 3 -44.73 0.77 -32.48
CA SER A 3 -43.68 0.58 -31.49
C SER A 3 -42.31 0.55 -32.17
N SER A 4 -41.51 1.60 -32.01
CA SER A 4 -40.11 1.63 -32.40
C SER A 4 -39.22 1.11 -31.27
N SER A 5 -38.81 -0.15 -31.39
CA SER A 5 -37.73 -0.75 -30.60
C SER A 5 -36.40 -0.09 -30.94
N SER A 6 -35.72 0.45 -29.93
CA SER A 6 -34.33 0.92 -30.06
C SER A 6 -33.38 -0.28 -30.00
N PRO A 7 -32.35 -0.39 -30.87
CA PRO A 7 -31.48 -1.56 -30.88
C PRO A 7 -30.41 -1.52 -29.78
N SER A 8 -30.09 -2.70 -29.28
CA SER A 8 -29.11 -3.09 -28.25
C SER A 8 -27.65 -2.94 -28.69
N VAL A 9 -27.23 -1.75 -29.11
CA VAL A 9 -25.90 -1.51 -29.72
C VAL A 9 -24.72 -1.73 -28.75
N SER A 10 -24.94 -1.72 -27.44
CA SER A 10 -23.88 -1.86 -26.42
C SER A 10 -23.48 -3.31 -26.13
N HIS A 11 -24.38 -4.29 -26.28
CA HIS A 11 -24.07 -5.70 -26.00
C HIS A 11 -23.25 -6.33 -27.16
N ASP A 12 -23.64 -6.04 -28.41
CA ASP A 12 -22.95 -6.55 -29.61
C ASP A 12 -21.48 -6.08 -29.71
N ARG A 13 -21.17 -4.88 -29.18
CA ARG A 13 -19.81 -4.34 -29.15
C ARG A 13 -18.90 -5.10 -28.20
N ILE A 14 -19.43 -5.57 -27.08
CA ILE A 14 -18.67 -6.29 -26.05
C ILE A 14 -18.43 -7.73 -26.52
N ASP A 15 -19.42 -8.40 -27.11
CA ASP A 15 -19.27 -9.73 -27.70
C ASP A 15 -18.27 -9.73 -28.88
N SER A 16 -18.32 -8.71 -29.74
CA SER A 16 -17.35 -8.54 -30.84
C SER A 16 -15.91 -8.30 -30.38
N MET A 17 -15.69 -7.70 -29.19
CA MET A 17 -14.36 -7.56 -28.61
C MET A 17 -13.87 -8.89 -28.01
N HIS A 18 -14.73 -9.61 -27.29
CA HIS A 18 -14.39 -10.92 -26.73
C HIS A 18 -14.04 -11.95 -27.82
N ASP A 19 -14.78 -11.94 -28.94
CA ASP A 19 -14.53 -12.83 -30.08
C ASP A 19 -13.18 -12.51 -30.78
N ARG A 20 -12.80 -11.23 -30.88
CA ARG A 20 -11.50 -10.82 -31.43
C ARG A 20 -10.33 -11.13 -30.50
N ILE A 21 -10.52 -11.00 -29.19
CA ILE A 21 -9.52 -11.35 -28.17
C ILE A 21 -9.33 -12.88 -28.16
N GLY A 22 -10.41 -13.65 -28.15
CA GLY A 22 -10.38 -15.12 -28.25
C GLY A 22 -9.65 -15.63 -29.51
N LYS A 23 -9.90 -15.02 -30.67
CA LYS A 23 -9.19 -15.33 -31.92
C LYS A 23 -7.68 -15.06 -31.85
N ARG A 24 -7.25 -14.00 -31.17
CA ARG A 24 -5.81 -13.68 -30.98
C ARG A 24 -5.11 -14.68 -30.06
N HIS A 25 -5.75 -15.05 -28.96
CA HIS A 25 -5.21 -16.07 -28.05
C HIS A 25 -5.10 -17.44 -28.69
N SER A 26 -6.11 -17.84 -29.47
CA SER A 26 -6.11 -19.11 -30.20
C SER A 26 -4.93 -19.22 -31.16
N SER A 27 -4.60 -18.15 -31.88
CA SER A 27 -3.43 -18.13 -32.77
C SER A 27 -2.10 -18.26 -32.01
N THR A 28 -1.93 -17.55 -30.90
CA THR A 28 -0.72 -17.66 -30.05
C THR A 28 -0.57 -19.07 -29.46
N LEU A 29 -1.65 -19.68 -28.97
CA LEU A 29 -1.65 -21.05 -28.44
C LEU A 29 -1.36 -22.09 -29.52
N GLN A 30 -1.90 -21.92 -30.73
CA GLN A 30 -1.57 -22.78 -31.87
C GLN A 30 -0.08 -22.67 -32.24
N GLN A 31 0.47 -21.46 -32.27
CA GLN A 31 1.89 -21.25 -32.51
C GLN A 31 2.75 -21.91 -31.43
N LEU A 32 2.38 -21.78 -30.16
CA LEU A 32 3.04 -22.47 -29.04
C LEU A 32 3.03 -23.98 -29.25
N MET A 33 1.88 -24.59 -29.58
CA MET A 33 1.79 -26.02 -29.84
C MET A 33 2.66 -26.48 -31.03
N VAL A 34 2.74 -25.67 -32.09
CA VAL A 34 3.61 -25.95 -33.25
C VAL A 34 5.08 -25.93 -32.82
N TRP A 35 5.49 -24.92 -32.05
CA TRP A 35 6.85 -24.80 -31.54
C TRP A 35 7.20 -25.92 -30.55
N GLU A 36 6.28 -26.32 -29.66
CA GLU A 36 6.48 -27.46 -28.75
C GLU A 36 6.71 -28.76 -29.51
N LYS A 37 5.88 -29.03 -30.54
CA LYS A 37 6.05 -30.21 -31.42
C LYS A 37 7.38 -30.17 -32.17
N LYS A 38 7.82 -28.98 -32.60
CA LYS A 38 9.12 -28.80 -33.27
C LYS A 38 10.28 -29.03 -32.30
N LEU A 39 10.24 -28.41 -31.12
CA LEU A 39 11.25 -28.55 -30.08
C LEU A 39 11.39 -30.02 -29.65
N TYR A 40 10.28 -30.75 -29.51
CA TYR A 40 10.33 -32.19 -29.22
C TYR A 40 11.17 -32.96 -30.25
N LYS A 41 10.95 -32.69 -31.55
CA LYS A 41 11.71 -33.33 -32.64
C LYS A 41 13.19 -32.92 -32.61
N GLU A 42 13.48 -31.66 -32.35
CA GLU A 42 14.84 -31.12 -32.26
C GLU A 42 15.61 -31.70 -31.07
N VAL A 43 14.98 -31.79 -29.90
CA VAL A 43 15.57 -32.45 -28.71
C VAL A 43 15.82 -33.93 -28.99
N LYS A 44 14.89 -34.64 -29.62
CA LYS A 44 15.10 -36.04 -30.04
C LYS A 44 16.23 -36.21 -31.06
N ALA A 45 16.42 -35.24 -31.96
CA ALA A 45 17.54 -35.24 -32.89
C ALA A 45 18.87 -34.99 -32.16
N ARG A 46 18.91 -34.01 -31.26
CA ARG A 46 20.06 -33.69 -30.41
C ARG A 46 20.50 -34.88 -29.55
N GLU A 47 19.56 -35.59 -28.91
CA GLU A 47 19.84 -36.79 -28.12
C GLU A 47 20.53 -37.89 -28.96
N ARG A 48 20.05 -38.12 -30.19
CA ARG A 48 20.66 -39.10 -31.11
C ARG A 48 22.07 -38.69 -31.54
N LEU A 49 22.28 -37.41 -31.82
CA LEU A 49 23.59 -36.86 -32.16
C LEU A 49 24.55 -36.88 -30.97
N GLN A 50 24.04 -36.71 -29.75
CA GLN A 50 24.83 -36.81 -28.52
C GLN A 50 25.39 -38.23 -28.36
N ILE A 51 24.55 -39.25 -28.54
CA ILE A 51 25.02 -40.66 -28.54
C ILE A 51 26.07 -40.89 -29.63
N HIS A 52 25.89 -40.32 -30.83
CA HIS A 52 26.87 -40.46 -31.92
C HIS A 52 28.20 -39.79 -31.58
N HIS A 53 28.16 -38.56 -31.06
CA HIS A 53 29.32 -37.82 -30.58
C HIS A 53 30.08 -38.63 -29.52
N ASP A 54 29.38 -39.16 -28.51
CA ASP A 54 29.99 -39.90 -27.40
C ASP A 54 30.65 -41.20 -27.89
N LYS A 55 30.03 -41.90 -28.85
CA LYS A 55 30.64 -43.07 -29.52
C LYS A 55 31.92 -42.70 -30.28
N LYS A 56 31.93 -41.57 -30.99
CA LYS A 56 33.12 -41.10 -31.72
C LYS A 56 34.24 -40.68 -30.77
N LEU A 57 33.89 -40.04 -29.66
CA LEU A 57 34.83 -39.65 -28.61
C LEU A 57 35.45 -40.88 -27.93
N ALA A 58 34.66 -41.91 -27.63
CA ALA A 58 35.17 -43.16 -27.06
C ALA A 58 36.13 -43.88 -28.01
N ALA A 59 35.75 -44.04 -29.29
CA ALA A 59 36.62 -44.63 -30.31
C ALA A 59 37.95 -43.85 -30.46
N LEU A 60 37.90 -42.51 -30.39
CA LEU A 60 39.09 -41.67 -30.47
C LEU A 60 40.05 -41.98 -29.32
N ARG A 61 39.53 -42.01 -28.09
CA ARG A 61 40.31 -42.32 -26.89
C ARG A 61 40.93 -43.71 -26.97
N ASP A 62 40.17 -44.73 -27.35
CA ASP A 62 40.67 -46.11 -27.47
C ASP A 62 41.82 -46.21 -28.49
N GLN A 63 41.73 -45.48 -29.60
CA GLN A 63 42.77 -45.48 -30.63
C GLN A 63 44.03 -44.72 -30.19
N GLU A 64 43.88 -43.62 -29.44
CA GLU A 64 45.00 -42.88 -28.82
C GLU A 64 45.77 -43.76 -27.83
N TYR A 65 45.09 -44.64 -27.08
CA TYR A 65 45.74 -45.64 -26.22
C TYR A 65 46.47 -46.75 -27.00
N SER A 66 45.91 -47.20 -28.13
CA SER A 66 46.44 -48.34 -28.92
C SER A 66 47.64 -48.01 -29.82
N ARG A 67 48.01 -46.72 -29.99
CA ARG A 67 49.16 -46.23 -30.80
C ARG A 67 49.21 -46.72 -32.27
N LYS A 68 48.05 -47.05 -32.88
CA LYS A 68 47.97 -47.43 -34.30
C LYS A 68 48.06 -46.19 -35.21
N VAL A 69 48.65 -46.36 -36.40
CA VAL A 69 48.98 -45.41 -37.50
C VAL A 69 48.31 -44.02 -37.45
N ASN A 70 49.12 -42.96 -37.53
CA ASN A 70 48.75 -41.54 -37.47
C ASN A 70 47.61 -41.11 -38.42
N VAL A 71 47.51 -41.72 -39.61
CA VAL A 71 46.46 -41.44 -40.61
C VAL A 71 45.07 -41.84 -40.12
N ASP A 72 44.94 -42.91 -39.34
CA ASP A 72 43.64 -43.35 -38.82
C ASP A 72 43.17 -42.46 -37.66
N ILE A 73 44.10 -41.98 -36.84
CA ILE A 73 43.84 -41.01 -35.77
C ILE A 73 43.34 -39.68 -36.36
N GLN A 74 43.98 -39.16 -37.41
CA GLN A 74 43.53 -37.93 -38.07
C GLN A 74 42.14 -38.06 -38.69
N LYS A 75 41.84 -39.20 -39.34
CA LYS A 75 40.50 -39.48 -39.88
C LYS A 75 39.45 -39.55 -38.77
N LEU A 76 39.79 -40.17 -37.64
CA LEU A 76 38.88 -40.29 -36.50
C LEU A 76 38.65 -38.94 -35.80
N LYS A 77 39.68 -38.10 -35.68
CA LYS A 77 39.57 -36.69 -35.24
C LYS A 77 38.60 -35.91 -36.13
N GLY A 78 38.80 -35.97 -37.45
CA GLY A 78 37.89 -35.30 -38.39
C GLY A 78 36.44 -35.83 -38.32
N ALA A 79 36.23 -37.12 -38.05
CA ALA A 79 34.90 -37.68 -37.84
C ALA A 79 34.27 -37.24 -36.51
N TRP A 80 35.06 -37.14 -35.44
CA TRP A 80 34.63 -36.61 -34.15
C TRP A 80 34.30 -35.11 -34.24
N ASP A 81 35.14 -34.31 -34.90
CA ASP A 81 34.90 -32.88 -35.11
C ASP A 81 33.58 -32.63 -35.85
N ARG A 82 33.29 -33.44 -36.88
CA ARG A 82 32.00 -33.40 -37.57
C ARG A 82 30.83 -33.76 -36.65
N ALA A 83 30.96 -34.82 -35.84
CA ALA A 83 29.92 -35.21 -34.89
C ALA A 83 29.68 -34.12 -33.82
N ARG A 84 30.76 -33.47 -33.36
CA ARG A 84 30.72 -32.35 -32.41
C ARG A 84 30.03 -31.12 -33.03
N ALA A 85 30.38 -30.76 -34.27
CA ALA A 85 29.74 -29.65 -34.97
C ALA A 85 28.24 -29.89 -35.20
N GLN A 86 27.85 -31.13 -35.55
CA GLN A 86 26.45 -31.52 -35.67
C GLN A 86 25.70 -31.43 -34.34
N LEU A 87 26.31 -31.90 -33.24
CA LEU A 87 25.72 -31.79 -31.91
C LEU A 87 25.56 -30.33 -31.47
N ALA A 88 26.56 -29.47 -31.74
CA ALA A 88 26.50 -28.04 -31.44
C ALA A 88 25.33 -27.38 -32.18
N THR A 89 25.23 -27.59 -33.50
CA THR A 89 24.15 -27.04 -34.34
C THR A 89 22.77 -27.51 -33.85
N ALA A 90 22.62 -28.80 -33.51
CA ALA A 90 21.37 -29.33 -32.98
C ALA A 90 21.02 -28.79 -31.58
N SER A 91 22.02 -28.52 -30.76
CA SER A 91 21.84 -27.89 -29.45
C SER A 91 21.39 -26.44 -29.58
N GLU A 92 21.98 -25.67 -30.50
CA GLU A 92 21.57 -24.29 -30.79
C GLU A 92 20.14 -24.25 -31.33
N ALA A 93 19.77 -25.15 -32.24
CA ALA A 93 18.40 -25.25 -32.76
C ALA A 93 17.38 -25.51 -31.63
N ALA A 94 17.65 -26.49 -30.74
CA ALA A 94 16.79 -26.76 -29.60
C ALA A 94 16.74 -25.57 -28.62
N HIS A 95 17.84 -24.85 -28.43
CA HIS A 95 17.86 -23.67 -27.58
C HIS A 95 17.03 -22.52 -28.17
N ALA A 96 17.15 -22.28 -29.49
CA ALA A 96 16.34 -21.30 -30.20
C ALA A 96 14.85 -21.65 -30.17
N GLY A 97 14.49 -22.92 -30.35
CA GLY A 97 13.10 -23.39 -30.21
C GLY A 97 12.56 -23.16 -28.80
N SER A 98 13.35 -23.46 -27.77
CA SER A 98 12.97 -23.19 -26.37
C SER A 98 12.83 -21.70 -26.09
N ALA A 99 13.72 -20.86 -26.62
CA ALA A 99 13.64 -19.41 -26.44
C ALA A 99 12.39 -18.82 -27.10
N ALA A 100 12.04 -19.26 -28.31
CA ALA A 100 10.83 -18.84 -29.01
C ALA A 100 9.55 -19.22 -28.25
N ILE A 101 9.51 -20.40 -27.62
CA ILE A 101 8.38 -20.81 -26.75
C ILE A 101 8.28 -19.91 -25.53
N SER A 102 9.39 -19.65 -24.84
CA SER A 102 9.41 -18.77 -23.66
C SER A 102 8.95 -17.36 -24.03
N GLU A 103 9.40 -16.80 -25.15
CA GLU A 103 8.96 -15.50 -25.62
C GLU A 103 7.45 -15.49 -25.89
N LEU A 104 6.94 -16.40 -26.72
CA LEU A 104 5.51 -16.48 -27.03
C LEU A 104 4.63 -16.62 -25.78
N ARG A 105 5.07 -17.37 -24.77
CA ARG A 105 4.36 -17.54 -23.49
C ARG A 105 4.44 -16.28 -22.63
N ASP A 106 5.65 -15.79 -22.38
CA ASP A 106 5.91 -14.78 -21.35
C ASP A 106 5.64 -13.35 -21.83
N THR A 107 5.76 -13.09 -23.13
CA THR A 107 5.56 -11.75 -23.68
C THR A 107 4.24 -11.61 -24.42
N HIS A 108 3.84 -12.59 -25.23
CA HIS A 108 2.65 -12.47 -26.08
C HIS A 108 1.40 -12.97 -25.37
N LEU A 109 1.40 -14.22 -24.89
CA LEU A 109 0.22 -14.80 -24.23
C LEU A 109 -0.09 -14.10 -22.91
N ALA A 110 0.94 -13.86 -22.07
CA ALA A 110 0.77 -13.14 -20.81
C ALA A 110 0.22 -11.73 -21.03
N ARG A 111 0.73 -10.99 -22.01
CA ARG A 111 0.25 -9.63 -22.31
C ARG A 111 -1.17 -9.63 -22.83
N GLN A 112 -1.51 -10.52 -23.76
CA GLN A 112 -2.89 -10.65 -24.24
C GLN A 112 -3.86 -11.00 -23.08
N ALA A 113 -3.44 -11.83 -22.12
CA ALA A 113 -4.27 -12.20 -20.97
C ALA A 113 -4.41 -11.06 -19.94
N LEU A 114 -3.39 -10.21 -19.83
CA LEU A 114 -3.34 -9.11 -18.87
C LEU A 114 -3.83 -7.76 -19.44
N ASP A 115 -3.94 -7.60 -20.76
CA ASP A 115 -4.40 -6.36 -21.41
C ASP A 115 -5.84 -5.98 -20.99
N GLY A 116 -6.63 -6.94 -20.49
CA GLY A 116 -7.98 -6.71 -19.94
C GLY A 116 -8.03 -6.44 -18.43
N VAL A 117 -6.90 -6.40 -17.74
CA VAL A 117 -6.85 -6.44 -16.27
C VAL A 117 -6.53 -5.06 -15.69
N HIS A 118 -7.46 -4.49 -14.93
CA HIS A 118 -7.38 -3.13 -14.37
C HIS A 118 -6.47 -3.01 -13.12
N CYS A 119 -5.18 -3.35 -13.23
CA CYS A 119 -4.21 -3.21 -12.14
C CYS A 119 -4.09 -1.77 -11.60
N ALA A 120 -4.25 -0.78 -12.49
CA ALA A 120 -4.13 0.62 -12.14
C ALA A 120 -5.19 1.08 -11.12
N GLU A 121 -6.42 0.56 -11.21
CA GLU A 121 -7.51 0.96 -10.31
C GLU A 121 -7.33 0.33 -8.92
N VAL A 122 -6.84 -0.91 -8.86
CA VAL A 122 -6.43 -1.56 -7.60
C VAL A 122 -5.36 -0.74 -6.90
N LEU A 123 -4.27 -0.39 -7.60
CA LEU A 123 -3.18 0.41 -7.03
C LEU A 123 -3.65 1.79 -6.57
N LYS A 124 -4.49 2.45 -7.37
CA LYS A 124 -5.07 3.75 -7.03
C LYS A 124 -5.95 3.67 -5.78
N SER A 125 -6.80 2.65 -5.67
CA SER A 125 -7.65 2.45 -4.49
C SER A 125 -6.82 2.23 -3.22
N ILE A 126 -5.76 1.41 -3.29
CA ILE A 126 -4.84 1.15 -2.18
C ILE A 126 -4.13 2.44 -1.76
N LYS A 127 -3.61 3.20 -2.74
CA LYS A 127 -2.94 4.48 -2.48
C LYS A 127 -3.87 5.49 -1.81
N ASN A 128 -5.12 5.56 -2.25
CA ASN A 128 -6.13 6.43 -1.65
C ASN A 128 -6.47 6.01 -0.21
N PHE A 129 -6.61 4.71 0.06
CA PHE A 129 -6.81 4.19 1.42
C PHE A 129 -5.63 4.47 2.35
N ALA A 130 -4.40 4.28 1.87
CA ALA A 130 -3.20 4.64 2.62
C ALA A 130 -3.19 6.15 2.96
N GLY A 131 -3.53 7.00 2.00
CA GLY A 131 -3.66 8.45 2.22
C GLY A 131 -4.70 8.80 3.28
N ALA A 132 -5.89 8.18 3.23
CA ALA A 132 -6.94 8.39 4.22
C ALA A 132 -6.52 7.93 5.63
N THR A 133 -5.75 6.84 5.72
CA THR A 133 -5.24 6.31 6.99
C THR A 133 -4.18 7.24 7.59
N HIS A 134 -3.26 7.76 6.78
CA HIS A 134 -2.27 8.74 7.22
C HIS A 134 -2.92 10.06 7.69
N ALA A 135 -3.95 10.54 6.98
CA ALA A 135 -4.71 11.71 7.39
C ALA A 135 -5.43 11.48 8.73
N LEU A 136 -6.07 10.32 8.91
CA LEU A 136 -6.70 9.97 10.17
C LEU A 136 -5.70 9.97 11.33
N TYR A 137 -4.52 9.37 11.12
CA TYR A 137 -3.47 9.35 12.13
C TYR A 137 -2.98 10.76 12.50
N ALA A 138 -2.83 11.64 11.50
CA ALA A 138 -2.47 13.04 11.74
C ALA A 138 -3.53 13.76 12.60
N HIS A 139 -4.82 13.59 12.27
CA HIS A 139 -5.93 14.18 13.03
C HIS A 139 -6.01 13.64 14.46
N GLN A 140 -5.81 12.33 14.67
CA GLN A 140 -5.72 11.75 16.01
C GLN A 140 -4.56 12.37 16.83
N GLY A 141 -3.45 12.66 16.17
CA GLY A 141 -2.33 13.39 16.78
C GLY A 141 -2.71 14.81 17.22
N ASP A 142 -3.44 15.55 16.38
CA ASP A 142 -3.94 16.89 16.70
C ASP A 142 -4.97 16.87 17.83
N GLU A 143 -5.89 15.92 17.84
CA GLU A 143 -6.88 15.71 18.89
C GLU A 143 -6.21 15.47 20.25
N LEU A 144 -5.22 14.58 20.28
CA LEU A 144 -4.46 14.28 21.50
C LEU A 144 -3.67 15.50 21.98
N ARG A 145 -3.07 16.27 21.06
CA ARG A 145 -2.38 17.53 21.40
C ARG A 145 -3.36 18.53 22.01
N ALA A 146 -4.53 18.73 21.40
CA ALA A 146 -5.55 19.62 21.92
C ALA A 146 -6.06 19.18 23.30
N ALA A 147 -6.28 17.87 23.50
CA ALA A 147 -6.67 17.31 24.80
C ALA A 147 -5.63 17.61 25.90
N ARG A 148 -4.33 17.48 25.59
CA ARG A 148 -3.25 17.83 26.53
C ARG A 148 -3.28 19.31 26.92
N ARG A 149 -3.58 20.21 25.98
CA ARG A 149 -3.68 21.66 26.25
C ARG A 149 -4.89 21.98 27.14
N VAL A 150 -6.04 21.35 26.90
CA VAL A 150 -7.21 21.45 27.80
C VAL A 150 -6.82 21.01 29.21
N ALA A 151 -6.21 19.84 29.37
CA ALA A 151 -5.80 19.34 30.68
C ALA A 151 -4.80 20.27 31.39
N GLN A 152 -3.86 20.89 30.65
CA GLN A 152 -2.92 21.87 31.19
C GLN A 152 -3.65 23.13 31.69
N CYS A 153 -4.55 23.70 30.88
CA CYS A 153 -5.31 24.88 31.26
C CYS A 153 -6.25 24.61 32.44
N THR A 154 -6.87 23.43 32.52
CA THR A 154 -7.69 23.02 33.67
C THR A 154 -6.85 22.98 34.95
N ARG A 155 -5.67 22.35 34.92
CA ARG A 155 -4.77 22.31 36.10
C ARG A 155 -4.29 23.69 36.54
N GLU A 156 -4.02 24.59 35.59
CA GLU A 156 -3.64 25.97 35.90
C GLU A 156 -4.81 26.74 36.56
N LEU A 157 -6.01 26.60 36.00
CA LEU A 157 -7.23 27.19 36.55
C LEU A 157 -7.48 26.70 38.00
N ASP A 158 -7.34 25.39 38.23
CA ASP A 158 -7.50 24.79 39.55
C ASP A 158 -6.45 25.31 40.54
N ARG A 159 -5.19 25.44 40.11
CA ARG A 159 -4.10 25.99 40.94
C ARG A 159 -4.38 27.44 41.33
N LYS A 160 -4.73 28.29 40.36
CA LYS A 160 -5.06 29.70 40.61
C LYS A 160 -6.30 29.83 41.50
N SER A 161 -7.32 29.01 41.29
CA SER A 161 -8.52 28.98 42.12
C SER A 161 -8.21 28.61 43.58
N ARG A 162 -7.31 27.64 43.81
CA ARG A 162 -6.85 27.31 45.18
C ARG A 162 -6.08 28.46 45.82
N MET A 163 -5.20 29.13 45.08
CA MET A 163 -4.44 30.27 45.57
C MET A 163 -5.35 31.46 45.93
N LEU A 164 -6.35 31.76 45.08
CA LEU A 164 -7.34 32.81 45.39
C LEU A 164 -8.07 32.49 46.70
N ARG A 165 -8.58 31.25 46.87
CA ARG A 165 -9.26 30.85 48.12
C ARG A 165 -8.37 30.99 49.34
N GLN A 166 -7.07 30.70 49.23
CA GLN A 166 -6.12 30.85 50.32
C GLN A 166 -5.94 32.33 50.70
N VAL A 167 -5.85 33.22 49.71
CA VAL A 167 -5.67 34.66 49.93
C VAL A 167 -6.95 35.32 50.43
N GLU A 168 -8.11 34.92 49.89
CA GLU A 168 -9.41 35.34 50.40
C GLU A 168 -9.57 34.91 51.86
N LYS A 169 -9.21 33.67 52.20
CA LYS A 169 -9.23 33.19 53.59
C LYS A 169 -8.32 34.04 54.48
N SER A 170 -7.07 34.28 54.09
CA SER A 170 -6.17 35.14 54.89
C SER A 170 -6.66 36.59 54.98
N HIS A 171 -7.32 37.11 53.95
CA HIS A 171 -7.92 38.44 53.96
C HIS A 171 -9.09 38.52 54.96
N TYR A 172 -10.00 37.55 54.94
CA TYR A 172 -11.09 37.46 55.93
C TYR A 172 -10.57 37.25 57.36
N ASP A 173 -9.54 36.40 57.54
CA ASP A 173 -8.90 36.17 58.85
C ASP A 173 -8.20 37.44 59.38
N SER A 174 -7.67 38.31 58.51
CA SER A 174 -7.12 39.62 58.88
C SER A 174 -8.19 40.68 59.18
N TYR A 175 -9.40 40.54 58.62
CA TYR A 175 -10.52 41.47 58.82
C TYR A 175 -11.37 41.13 60.04
N ALA A 176 -11.29 39.89 60.54
CA ALA A 176 -11.98 39.48 61.76
C ALA A 176 -11.37 40.21 62.96
N PRO A 177 -12.06 41.20 63.56
CA PRO A 177 -11.59 41.81 64.78
C PRO A 177 -11.70 40.70 65.84
N ALA A 178 -10.59 40.30 66.44
CA ALA A 178 -10.64 39.59 67.70
C ALA A 178 -11.37 40.51 68.70
N GLY A 179 -12.69 40.34 68.79
CA GLY A 179 -13.65 41.25 69.43
C GLY A 179 -13.47 41.45 70.93
N LEU A 180 -12.34 41.03 71.51
CA LEU A 180 -12.00 41.22 72.91
C LEU A 180 -10.73 42.04 73.17
N ALA A 181 -9.88 42.33 72.17
CA ALA A 181 -8.59 43.00 72.42
C ALA A 181 -8.57 44.52 72.12
N LEU A 182 -9.65 45.08 71.58
CA LEU A 182 -9.64 46.41 70.92
C LEU A 182 -10.00 47.61 71.80
N TRP A 183 -10.45 47.43 73.04
CA TRP A 183 -10.80 48.57 73.90
C TRP A 183 -9.60 49.22 74.60
N ASN A 184 -8.42 48.59 74.57
CA ASN A 184 -7.29 48.98 75.45
C ASN A 184 -6.08 49.64 74.77
N ARG A 185 -6.09 49.93 73.46
CA ARG A 185 -4.92 50.51 72.79
C ARG A 185 -5.32 51.55 71.73
N GLY A 186 -4.93 52.80 72.00
CA GLY A 186 -5.47 54.03 71.40
C GLY A 186 -5.42 54.18 69.88
N ARG A 187 -6.19 55.15 69.41
CA ARG A 187 -6.70 55.50 68.07
C ARG A 187 -5.66 55.79 66.95
N HIS A 188 -4.47 55.20 66.96
CA HIS A 188 -3.39 55.41 65.96
C HIS A 188 -3.09 54.17 65.09
N TRP A 189 -3.82 53.07 65.27
CA TRP A 189 -3.62 51.81 64.53
C TRP A 189 -4.51 51.65 63.28
N MET A 190 -5.51 52.52 63.07
CA MET A 190 -6.50 52.36 61.99
C MET A 190 -5.98 52.73 60.58
N GLU A 191 -5.00 53.64 60.47
CA GLU A 191 -4.59 54.18 59.16
C GLU A 191 -3.64 53.23 58.39
N HIS A 192 -2.79 52.48 59.11
CA HIS A 192 -1.94 51.44 58.54
C HIS A 192 -2.73 50.17 58.12
N ASP A 193 -3.78 49.86 58.87
CA ASP A 193 -4.66 48.70 58.63
C ASP A 193 -5.50 48.91 57.35
N MET A 194 -6.01 50.13 57.14
CA MET A 194 -6.78 50.48 55.94
C MET A 194 -5.97 50.33 54.64
N ARG A 195 -4.68 50.72 54.65
CA ARG A 195 -3.79 50.55 53.48
C ARG A 195 -3.53 49.08 53.20
N GLN A 196 -3.26 48.25 54.22
CA GLN A 196 -3.07 46.80 54.05
C GLN A 196 -4.33 46.10 53.55
N VAL A 197 -5.51 46.48 54.06
CA VAL A 197 -6.80 45.98 53.58
C VAL A 197 -7.05 46.35 52.12
N HIS A 198 -6.72 47.58 51.71
CA HIS A 198 -6.82 48.00 50.30
C HIS A 198 -5.84 47.23 49.41
N HIS A 199 -4.61 46.98 49.86
CA HIS A 199 -3.64 46.17 49.11
C HIS A 199 -4.11 44.71 48.95
N ALA A 200 -4.64 44.10 50.00
CA ALA A 200 -5.18 42.73 49.95
C ALA A 200 -6.46 42.62 49.10
N HIS A 201 -7.34 43.62 49.16
CA HIS A 201 -8.52 43.70 48.29
C HIS A 201 -8.11 43.81 46.82
N ASN A 202 -7.15 44.68 46.49
CA ASN A 202 -6.61 44.82 45.15
C ASN A 202 -5.97 43.50 44.65
N GLU A 203 -5.27 42.77 45.53
CA GLU A 203 -4.69 41.47 45.20
C GLU A 203 -5.75 40.39 44.92
N VAL A 204 -6.86 40.38 45.68
CA VAL A 204 -8.00 39.48 45.43
C VAL A 204 -8.67 39.80 44.10
N VAL A 205 -8.88 41.08 43.79
CA VAL A 205 -9.45 41.53 42.50
C VAL A 205 -8.54 41.10 41.34
N GLN A 206 -7.25 41.36 41.43
CA GLN A 206 -6.28 40.94 40.41
C GLN A 206 -6.28 39.42 40.19
N ARG A 207 -6.30 38.62 41.26
CA ARG A 207 -6.35 37.15 41.13
C ARG A 207 -7.65 36.64 40.52
N LYS A 208 -8.78 37.34 40.73
CA LYS A 208 -10.06 37.04 40.06
C LYS A 208 -9.95 37.30 38.56
N GLU A 209 -9.38 38.44 38.16
CA GLU A 209 -9.15 38.76 36.74
C GLU A 209 -8.24 37.72 36.04
N GLU A 210 -7.17 37.30 36.72
CA GLU A 210 -6.26 36.25 36.22
C GLU A 210 -6.95 34.89 36.06
N ILE A 211 -7.87 34.54 36.96
CA ILE A 211 -8.70 33.33 36.87
C ILE A 211 -9.66 33.44 35.70
N ASP A 212 -10.32 34.57 35.51
CA ASP A 212 -11.26 34.77 34.40
C ASP A 212 -10.54 34.79 33.04
N ALA A 213 -9.31 35.32 32.99
CA ALA A 213 -8.44 35.16 31.82
C ALA A 213 -8.08 33.68 31.58
N CYS A 214 -7.82 32.91 32.64
CA CYS A 214 -7.53 31.47 32.55
C CYS A 214 -8.75 30.65 32.07
N ARG A 215 -9.96 31.00 32.54
CA ARG A 215 -11.22 30.39 32.08
C ARG A 215 -11.44 30.61 30.59
N ARG A 216 -11.30 31.86 30.13
CA ARG A 216 -11.42 32.19 28.70
C ARG A 216 -10.42 31.41 27.85
N LYS A 217 -9.18 31.24 28.32
CA LYS A 217 -8.18 30.39 27.64
C LYS A 217 -8.61 28.92 27.58
N LEU A 218 -9.08 28.35 28.69
CA LEU A 218 -9.58 26.98 28.75
C LEU A 218 -10.74 26.76 27.78
N GLU A 219 -11.73 27.67 27.77
CA GLU A 219 -12.85 27.61 26.81
C GLU A 219 -12.35 27.62 25.36
N GLY A 220 -11.34 28.44 25.06
CA GLY A 220 -10.68 28.43 23.75
C GLY A 220 -10.02 27.09 23.40
N GLU A 221 -9.28 26.49 24.34
CA GLU A 221 -8.71 25.14 24.16
C GLU A 221 -9.79 24.07 23.98
N MET A 222 -10.87 24.13 24.76
CA MET A 222 -11.98 23.17 24.67
C MET A 222 -12.67 23.25 23.31
N LYS A 223 -12.88 24.46 22.76
CA LYS A 223 -13.38 24.64 21.40
C LYS A 223 -12.45 24.03 20.36
N ARG A 224 -11.13 24.25 20.47
CA ARG A 224 -10.15 23.63 19.55
C ARG A 224 -10.12 22.11 19.66
N HIS A 225 -10.25 21.57 20.87
CA HIS A 225 -10.35 20.13 21.08
C HIS A 225 -11.61 19.54 20.45
N ALA A 226 -12.77 20.20 20.60
CA ALA A 226 -14.01 19.80 19.94
C ALA A 226 -13.86 19.80 18.40
N MET A 227 -13.28 20.85 17.81
CA MET A 227 -13.00 20.89 16.38
C MET A 227 -12.06 19.77 15.92
N ALA A 228 -11.06 19.42 16.73
CA ALA A 228 -10.14 18.33 16.43
C ALA A 228 -10.84 16.95 16.49
N ILE A 229 -11.72 16.72 17.47
CA ILE A 229 -12.56 15.52 17.55
C ILE A 229 -13.43 15.38 16.30
N ASP A 230 -14.08 16.47 15.89
CA ASP A 230 -14.93 16.47 14.69
C ASP A 230 -14.11 16.18 13.42
N ALA A 231 -12.90 16.72 13.31
CA ALA A 231 -11.99 16.43 12.21
C ALA A 231 -11.56 14.96 12.18
N THR A 232 -11.19 14.37 13.33
CA THR A 232 -10.85 12.94 13.45
C THR A 232 -12.03 12.07 13.04
N ARG A 233 -13.23 12.36 13.56
CA ARG A 233 -14.45 11.61 13.25
C ARG A 233 -14.81 11.70 11.77
N SER A 234 -14.72 12.89 11.20
CA SER A 234 -14.96 13.12 9.77
C SER A 234 -13.94 12.35 8.91
N SER A 235 -12.65 12.39 9.25
CA SER A 235 -11.62 11.65 8.52
C SER A 235 -11.81 10.13 8.61
N ALA A 236 -12.25 9.61 9.76
CA ALA A 236 -12.54 8.19 9.94
C ALA A 236 -13.75 7.75 9.11
N VAL A 237 -14.87 8.46 9.23
CA VAL A 237 -16.13 8.13 8.56
C VAL A 237 -16.05 8.38 7.05
N ALA A 238 -15.63 9.57 6.64
CA ALA A 238 -15.61 9.92 5.23
C ALA A 238 -14.38 9.36 4.50
N GLY A 239 -13.22 9.36 5.13
CA GLY A 239 -11.98 8.90 4.51
C GLY A 239 -11.89 7.38 4.49
N VAL A 240 -11.76 6.77 5.67
CA VAL A 240 -11.45 5.34 5.82
C VAL A 240 -12.64 4.46 5.42
N GLN A 241 -13.86 4.75 5.89
CA GLN A 241 -15.02 3.91 5.53
C GLN A 241 -15.38 3.97 4.04
N ARG A 242 -14.99 5.01 3.31
CA ARG A 242 -15.22 5.10 1.86
C ARG A 242 -14.10 4.44 1.05
N THR A 243 -12.85 4.62 1.47
CA THR A 243 -11.69 4.14 0.72
C THR A 243 -11.45 2.64 0.90
N LEU A 244 -11.73 2.08 2.08
CA LEU A 244 -11.53 0.65 2.33
C LEU A 244 -12.44 -0.25 1.45
N PRO A 245 -13.76 -0.03 1.36
CA PRO A 245 -14.60 -0.80 0.45
C PRO A 245 -14.20 -0.63 -1.02
N ALA A 246 -13.71 0.55 -1.42
CA ALA A 246 -13.23 0.78 -2.77
C ALA A 246 -12.02 -0.11 -3.12
N VAL A 247 -11.13 -0.40 -2.15
CA VAL A 247 -10.03 -1.37 -2.34
C VAL A 247 -10.59 -2.76 -2.61
N PHE A 248 -11.51 -3.24 -1.78
CA PHE A 248 -12.11 -4.56 -1.96
C PHE A 248 -12.88 -4.67 -3.28
N GLN A 249 -13.62 -3.63 -3.67
CA GLN A 249 -14.33 -3.60 -4.94
C GLN A 249 -13.36 -3.63 -6.14
N ALA A 250 -12.27 -2.85 -6.08
CA ALA A 250 -11.25 -2.86 -7.11
C ALA A 250 -10.56 -4.23 -7.22
N MET A 251 -10.26 -4.88 -6.09
CA MET A 251 -9.68 -6.23 -6.08
C MET A 251 -10.65 -7.28 -6.61
N ALA A 252 -11.94 -7.21 -6.26
CA ALA A 252 -12.96 -8.15 -6.75
C ALA A 252 -13.21 -8.00 -8.25
N THR A 253 -13.23 -6.76 -8.76
CA THR A 253 -13.36 -6.51 -10.21
C THR A 253 -12.11 -6.97 -10.95
N PHE A 254 -10.92 -6.73 -10.40
CA PHE A 254 -9.67 -7.27 -10.92
C PHE A 254 -9.66 -8.80 -10.98
N SER A 255 -10.06 -9.49 -9.89
CA SER A 255 -10.03 -10.95 -9.85
C SER A 255 -11.05 -11.57 -10.80
N ALA A 256 -12.24 -10.98 -10.92
CA ALA A 256 -13.24 -11.39 -11.89
C ALA A 256 -12.74 -11.20 -13.33
N ALA A 257 -12.16 -10.03 -13.66
CA ALA A 257 -11.60 -9.76 -14.97
C ALA A 257 -10.47 -10.73 -15.33
N LEU A 258 -9.55 -10.98 -14.38
CA LEU A 258 -8.46 -11.94 -14.56
C LEU A 258 -9.00 -13.37 -14.77
N ALA A 259 -10.00 -13.79 -13.98
CA ALA A 259 -10.62 -15.10 -14.15
C ALA A 259 -11.26 -15.25 -15.53
N THR A 260 -11.99 -14.23 -16.01
CA THR A 260 -12.58 -14.24 -17.36
C THR A 260 -11.53 -14.26 -18.47
N ALA A 261 -10.43 -13.54 -18.31
CA ALA A 261 -9.34 -13.52 -19.28
C ALA A 261 -8.65 -14.90 -19.36
N LEU A 262 -8.38 -15.53 -18.21
CA LEU A 262 -7.79 -16.87 -18.16
C LEU A 262 -8.74 -17.94 -18.71
N ASP A 263 -10.03 -17.87 -18.39
CA ASP A 263 -11.02 -18.82 -18.91
C ASP A 263 -11.20 -18.67 -20.43
N ALA A 264 -11.15 -17.45 -20.96
CA ALA A 264 -11.13 -17.21 -22.40
C ALA A 264 -9.91 -17.85 -23.09
N VAL A 265 -8.73 -17.79 -22.46
CA VAL A 265 -7.52 -18.48 -22.94
C VAL A 265 -7.70 -20.00 -22.91
N CYS A 266 -8.27 -20.56 -21.83
CA CYS A 266 -8.45 -22.00 -21.66
C CYS A 266 -9.47 -22.61 -22.63
N ARG A 267 -10.67 -22.03 -22.77
CA ARG A 267 -11.75 -22.60 -23.61
C ARG A 267 -11.39 -22.71 -25.09
N HIS A 268 -10.55 -21.81 -25.59
CA HIS A 268 -10.10 -21.86 -26.99
C HIS A 268 -8.95 -22.86 -27.22
N GLY A 269 -8.29 -23.34 -26.16
CA GLY A 269 -7.37 -24.49 -26.24
C GLY A 269 -8.10 -25.82 -26.41
N SER A 270 -9.34 -25.93 -25.92
CA SER A 270 -10.14 -27.16 -25.95
C SER A 270 -10.81 -27.46 -27.31
N TYR A 271 -10.97 -26.45 -28.18
CA TYR A 271 -11.56 -26.60 -29.53
C TYR A 271 -10.53 -27.00 -30.61
N VAL A 272 -9.27 -27.24 -30.24
CA VAL A 272 -8.16 -27.55 -31.18
C VAL A 272 -7.69 -29.02 -31.05
N GLN A 273 -8.49 -29.90 -30.43
CA GLN A 273 -8.27 -31.35 -30.45
C GLN A 273 -8.93 -32.01 -31.66
#